data_AF-A0A0D0JTZ4-F1
#
_entry.id   AF-A0A0D0JTZ4-F1
#
_cell.length_a   1.000
_cell.length_b   1.000
_cell.length_c   1.000
_cell.angle_alpha   90.00
_cell.angle_beta   90.00
_cell.angle_gamma   90.00
#
_symmetry.space_group_name_H-M   'P 1'
#
loop_
_entity.id
_entity.type
_entity.pdbx_description
1 polymer ?
#
loop_
_entity_poly.entity_id
_entity_poly.type
_entity_poly.pdbx_seq_one_letter_code
_entity_poly.pdbx_strand_id
1 'polypeptide(L)'
;MRNPSETGRVKAQYIEQEIGVMMRFGYPGMNSARTVLAIQAIAVVVGGLVALAGSAVAAIASALFVAAVLSVSRDGRTVAAYLSAAARYLLRRRGRSPLDARTLVTVEQRGLPTGVVWNGSELSVVAELGVTGIGGWTTVGGEGIVSDVSVPFRVLSDSVSRTKAPIVLGVTTVGSRPVRGRRASDAYSSMAGTLASVSHRRTWLSLSMDVHDGASGISRRGGGVSGGATVLTRHMSRLQHILGTLGIEATLLTADAIADADLFVSSGTPRRHVRTTWRAATLGGTAWTSRRLRPNLWTSSIVDDVFDRDASVTAMSVTTRADGDAVSVVGSYGQCAAVPVERDVTGSATLDGEQHRGFDAILPSTACIALPTSSVDPNALDPLVFPVAGCGQILGVDGHGSAVAMRVYGPAIRSIRVRAELYLVHQIVFRAVAIGATVVVVTDRHHAWRHLAASLADSGTLSVVAVESSQGHDADLMVADHPSVRPVPTGGTVLHVDTDRRSGDADIEIDQADSSGDHVVVTVGHRSIALRLVTTAAETEAIGRPRTTIRQRSLAPG
;
A
#
# COMPACT_ATOMS: atom_id res chain seq x y z
N MET A 1 47.94 -15.38 15.64
CA MET A 1 47.73 -14.74 16.95
C MET A 1 47.89 -13.24 16.79
N ARG A 2 46.79 -12.49 16.78
CA ARG A 2 46.75 -11.03 16.67
C ARG A 2 46.16 -10.49 17.98
N ASN A 3 46.79 -9.43 18.50
CA ASN A 3 46.69 -8.96 19.87
C ASN A 3 45.30 -8.35 20.19
N PRO A 4 44.60 -8.76 21.27
CA PRO A 4 43.24 -8.29 21.59
C PRO A 4 43.14 -6.85 22.14
N SER A 5 44.25 -6.10 22.22
CA SER A 5 44.28 -4.74 22.75
C SER A 5 44.02 -3.62 21.73
N GLU A 6 44.09 -3.90 20.42
CA GLU A 6 43.80 -2.89 19.38
C GLU A 6 42.30 -2.73 19.07
N THR A 7 41.48 -3.74 19.35
CA THR A 7 40.03 -3.71 19.10
C THR A 7 39.28 -2.82 20.10
N GLY A 8 39.88 -2.53 21.26
CA GLY A 8 39.31 -1.65 22.29
C GLY A 8 39.47 -0.15 22.00
N ARG A 9 40.57 0.25 21.33
CA ARG A 9 40.81 1.67 21.00
C ARG A 9 39.97 2.17 19.84
N VAL A 10 39.66 1.32 18.87
CA VAL A 10 38.75 1.67 17.75
C VAL A 10 37.30 1.85 18.23
N LYS A 11 36.88 1.15 19.31
CA LYS A 11 35.55 1.31 19.91
C LYS A 11 35.36 2.63 20.67
N ALA A 12 36.40 3.15 21.32
CA ALA A 12 36.30 4.42 22.06
C ALA A 12 36.30 5.63 21.12
N GLN A 13 37.07 5.58 20.03
CA GLN A 13 37.17 6.67 19.07
C GLN A 13 35.91 6.82 18.20
N TYR A 14 35.15 5.74 17.99
CA TYR A 14 33.88 5.78 17.27
C TYR A 14 32.74 6.36 18.12
N ILE A 15 32.80 6.21 19.45
CA ILE A 15 31.78 6.71 20.39
C ILE A 15 31.92 8.23 20.57
N GLU A 16 33.14 8.79 20.61
CA GLU A 16 33.31 10.24 20.75
C GLU A 16 33.00 11.03 19.47
N GLN A 17 33.17 10.43 18.29
CA GLN A 17 32.86 11.10 17.02
C GLN A 17 31.34 11.12 16.73
N GLU A 18 30.55 10.23 17.33
CA GLU A 18 29.07 10.22 17.26
C GLU A 18 28.38 11.19 18.23
N ILE A 19 29.03 11.55 19.35
CA ILE A 19 28.47 12.52 20.31
C ILE A 19 28.31 13.92 19.65
N GLY A 20 29.14 14.24 18.66
CA GLY A 20 29.00 15.47 17.85
C GLY A 20 27.82 15.47 16.87
N VAL A 21 27.26 14.30 16.52
CA VAL A 21 26.09 14.16 15.63
C VAL A 21 24.79 13.99 16.42
N MET A 22 24.89 13.57 17.68
CA MET A 22 23.78 13.25 18.58
C MET A 22 22.89 14.45 18.98
N MET A 23 23.34 15.70 18.81
CA MET A 23 22.48 16.88 19.05
C MET A 23 21.49 17.22 17.91
N ARG A 24 21.42 16.42 16.83
CA ARG A 24 20.57 16.74 15.66
C ARG A 24 19.19 16.10 15.61
N PHE A 25 18.88 15.11 16.45
CA PHE A 25 17.57 14.46 16.41
C PHE A 25 16.63 15.11 17.44
N GLY A 26 15.58 15.74 16.93
CA GLY A 26 14.66 16.55 17.73
C GLY A 26 13.44 15.77 18.19
N TYR A 27 13.06 15.99 19.44
CA TYR A 27 11.84 15.49 20.06
C TYR A 27 10.56 15.88 19.27
N PRO A 28 9.49 15.08 19.36
CA PRO A 28 8.31 15.11 18.47
C PRO A 28 7.39 16.33 18.53
N GLY A 29 7.65 17.31 19.40
CA GLY A 29 7.02 18.65 19.39
C GLY A 29 7.92 19.77 18.84
N MET A 30 9.21 19.51 18.61
CA MET A 30 10.20 20.55 18.35
C MET A 30 10.26 21.04 16.90
N ASN A 31 9.65 20.39 15.91
CA ASN A 31 9.82 20.84 14.52
C ASN A 31 9.01 22.11 14.20
N SER A 32 7.82 22.27 14.79
CA SER A 32 7.06 23.53 14.72
C SER A 32 7.77 24.62 15.53
N ALA A 33 8.15 24.31 16.78
CA ALA A 33 8.86 25.23 17.65
C ALA A 33 10.23 25.66 17.09
N ARG A 34 11.03 24.75 16.51
CA ARG A 34 12.31 25.05 15.84
C ARG A 34 12.10 25.93 14.62
N THR A 35 11.02 25.72 13.86
CA THR A 35 10.71 26.58 12.70
C THR A 35 10.33 27.98 13.18
N VAL A 36 9.47 28.09 14.21
CA VAL A 36 9.10 29.38 14.82
C VAL A 36 10.33 30.08 15.42
N LEU A 37 11.16 29.36 16.17
CA LEU A 37 12.41 29.87 16.74
C LEU A 37 13.40 30.30 15.66
N ALA A 38 13.52 29.55 14.57
CA ALA A 38 14.37 29.93 13.43
C ALA A 38 13.83 31.19 12.74
N ILE A 39 12.51 31.30 12.55
CA ILE A 39 11.87 32.51 11.99
C ILE A 39 12.12 33.71 12.91
N GLN A 40 11.92 33.56 14.22
CA GLN A 40 12.18 34.60 15.21
C GLN A 40 13.65 35.01 15.23
N ALA A 41 14.58 34.05 15.22
CA ALA A 41 16.01 34.34 15.20
C ALA A 41 16.42 35.10 13.94
N ILE A 42 15.93 34.69 12.75
CA ILE A 42 16.20 35.39 11.49
C ILE A 42 15.60 36.80 11.52
N ALA A 43 14.37 36.95 12.00
CA ALA A 43 13.71 38.25 12.12
C ALA A 43 14.48 39.20 13.06
N VAL A 44 14.98 38.70 14.19
CA VAL A 44 15.81 39.46 15.14
C VAL A 44 17.14 39.86 14.52
N VAL A 45 17.80 38.96 13.77
CA VAL A 45 19.05 39.27 13.08
C VAL A 45 18.83 40.37 12.02
N VAL A 46 17.80 40.26 11.19
CA VAL A 46 17.49 41.29 10.18
C VAL A 46 17.12 42.61 10.84
N GLY A 47 16.28 42.58 11.88
CA GLY A 47 15.93 43.77 12.66
C GLY A 47 17.17 44.43 13.29
N GLY A 48 18.06 43.64 13.88
CA GLY A 48 19.33 44.12 14.46
C GLY A 48 20.24 44.77 13.42
N LEU A 49 20.37 44.18 12.22
CA LEU A 49 21.14 44.76 11.12
C LEU A 49 20.58 46.12 10.66
N VAL A 50 19.25 46.25 10.60
CA VAL A 50 18.59 47.52 10.26
C VAL A 50 18.69 48.54 11.40
N ALA A 51 18.69 48.09 12.66
CA ALA A 51 18.89 48.95 13.82
C ALA A 51 20.30 49.57 13.84
N LEU A 52 21.32 48.82 13.39
CA LEU A 52 22.70 49.33 13.22
C LEU A 52 22.77 50.47 12.18
N ALA A 53 21.81 50.56 11.26
CA ALA A 53 21.68 51.67 10.31
C ALA A 53 20.94 52.90 10.90
N GLY A 54 20.56 52.87 12.19
CA GLY A 54 20.15 54.05 12.96
C GLY A 54 18.64 54.29 13.09
N SER A 55 17.77 53.39 12.62
CA SER A 55 16.31 53.55 12.74
C SER A 55 15.64 52.38 13.45
N ALA A 56 15.19 52.61 14.69
CA ALA A 56 14.49 51.61 15.49
C ALA A 56 13.11 51.23 14.87
N VAL A 57 12.41 52.19 14.27
CA VAL A 57 11.12 51.93 13.61
C VAL A 57 11.32 51.06 12.38
N ALA A 58 12.34 51.35 11.56
CA ALA A 58 12.66 50.52 10.40
C ALA A 58 13.10 49.11 10.80
N ALA A 59 13.82 48.97 11.92
CA ALA A 59 14.24 47.68 12.46
C ALA A 59 13.06 46.80 12.86
N ILE A 60 12.10 47.35 13.63
CA ILE A 60 10.90 46.62 14.04
C ILE A 60 10.05 46.26 12.82
N ALA A 61 9.82 47.22 11.91
CA ALA A 61 9.05 46.99 10.70
C ALA A 61 9.67 45.89 9.82
N SER A 62 11.00 45.88 9.66
CA SER A 62 11.72 44.86 8.89
C SER A 62 11.65 43.49 9.57
N ALA A 63 11.81 43.42 10.89
CA ALA A 63 11.69 42.17 11.64
C ALA A 63 10.28 41.57 11.51
N LEU A 64 9.24 42.39 11.69
CA LEU A 64 7.84 41.97 11.51
C LEU A 64 7.54 41.54 10.08
N PHE A 65 8.05 42.27 9.09
CA PHE A 65 7.90 41.93 7.68
C PHE A 65 8.54 40.57 7.35
N VAL A 66 9.78 40.35 7.79
CA VAL A 66 10.49 39.06 7.58
C VAL A 66 9.77 37.93 8.30
N ALA A 67 9.34 38.13 9.55
CA ALA A 67 8.58 37.14 10.28
C ALA A 67 7.27 36.79 9.57
N ALA A 68 6.53 37.79 9.07
CA ALA A 68 5.30 37.59 8.31
C ALA A 68 5.57 36.81 7.01
N VAL A 69 6.54 37.24 6.20
CA VAL A 69 6.90 36.57 4.93
C VAL A 69 7.33 35.13 5.15
N LEU A 70 8.17 34.86 6.15
CA LEU A 70 8.64 33.51 6.44
C LEU A 70 7.55 32.59 7.02
N SER A 71 6.52 33.17 7.62
CA SER A 71 5.36 32.46 8.18
C SER A 71 4.26 32.19 7.14
N VAL A 72 4.29 32.84 5.97
CA VAL A 72 3.34 32.55 4.89
C VAL A 72 3.44 31.07 4.52
N SER A 73 2.28 30.39 4.58
CA SER A 73 2.17 29.01 4.13
C SER A 73 1.76 28.96 2.67
N ARG A 74 2.53 28.21 1.88
CA ARG A 74 2.18 27.81 0.51
C ARG A 74 2.19 26.29 0.43
N ASP A 75 1.17 25.70 -0.15
CA ASP A 75 1.05 24.23 -0.32
C ASP A 75 1.26 23.44 0.98
N GLY A 76 0.84 24.01 2.12
CA GLY A 76 0.96 23.39 3.44
C GLY A 76 2.33 23.47 4.10
N ARG A 77 3.27 24.21 3.53
CA ARG A 77 4.60 24.44 4.11
C ARG A 77 4.87 25.94 4.22
N THR A 78 5.59 26.35 5.24
CA THR A 78 6.02 27.74 5.39
C THR A 78 7.18 28.03 4.43
N VAL A 79 7.36 29.29 4.04
CA VAL A 79 8.52 29.71 3.22
C VAL A 79 9.84 29.32 3.91
N ALA A 80 9.93 29.44 5.24
CA ALA A 80 11.08 28.96 6.01
C ALA A 80 11.33 27.46 5.82
N ALA A 81 10.28 26.63 5.83
CA ALA A 81 10.41 25.19 5.60
C ALA A 81 10.93 24.89 4.18
N TYR A 82 10.45 25.61 3.16
CA TYR A 82 10.94 25.51 1.78
C TYR A 82 12.43 25.87 1.67
N LEU A 83 12.85 27.00 2.25
CA LEU A 83 14.26 27.42 2.24
C LEU A 83 15.14 26.41 2.97
N SER A 84 14.67 25.86 4.09
CA SER A 84 15.39 24.80 4.82
C SER A 84 15.55 23.52 3.97
N ALA A 85 14.54 23.17 3.17
CA ALA A 85 14.58 22.03 2.28
C ALA A 85 15.50 22.30 1.08
N ALA A 86 15.47 23.51 0.53
CA ALA A 86 16.38 23.96 -0.54
C ALA A 86 17.84 23.89 -0.10
N ALA A 87 18.16 24.45 1.08
CA ALA A 87 19.51 24.38 1.64
C ALA A 87 19.97 22.93 1.83
N ARG A 88 19.14 22.07 2.43
CA ARG A 88 19.46 20.64 2.63
C ARG A 88 19.61 19.88 1.32
N TYR A 89 18.76 20.16 0.34
CA TYR A 89 18.83 19.57 -0.99
C TYR A 89 20.14 19.95 -1.70
N LEU A 90 20.52 21.22 -1.68
CA LEU A 90 21.77 21.71 -2.29
C LEU A 90 23.01 21.17 -1.59
N LEU A 91 23.02 21.11 -0.26
CA LEU A 91 24.11 20.53 0.53
C LEU A 91 24.28 19.03 0.22
N ARG A 92 23.19 18.28 0.08
CA ARG A 92 23.23 16.86 -0.31
C ARG A 92 23.64 16.64 -1.75
N ARG A 93 23.28 17.56 -2.67
CA ARG A 93 23.69 17.47 -4.08
C ARG A 93 25.22 17.47 -4.25
N ARG A 94 25.94 18.11 -3.32
CA ARG A 94 27.42 18.13 -3.28
C ARG A 94 28.04 16.82 -2.79
N GLY A 95 27.28 15.95 -2.12
CA GLY A 95 27.70 14.63 -1.67
C GLY A 95 26.62 13.60 -1.96
N ARG A 96 26.43 13.26 -3.25
CA ARG A 96 25.43 12.29 -3.73
C ARG A 96 25.68 10.89 -3.13
N SER A 97 25.30 10.68 -1.89
CA SER A 97 25.15 9.35 -1.34
C SER A 97 23.84 8.75 -1.88
N PRO A 98 23.88 7.54 -2.44
CA PRO A 98 22.67 6.74 -2.65
C PRO A 98 21.85 6.66 -1.36
N LEU A 99 20.56 6.32 -1.46
CA LEU A 99 19.84 5.91 -0.25
C LEU A 99 20.54 4.67 0.31
N ASP A 100 21.12 4.80 1.51
CA ASP A 100 21.89 3.73 2.15
C ASP A 100 21.02 2.49 2.32
N ALA A 101 21.52 1.31 1.94
CA ALA A 101 20.78 0.08 2.14
C ALA A 101 20.47 -0.11 3.64
N ARG A 102 19.24 -0.50 3.96
CA ARG A 102 18.91 -0.91 5.34
C ARG A 102 19.50 -2.28 5.60
N THR A 103 19.95 -2.52 6.83
CA THR A 103 20.39 -3.85 7.23
C THR A 103 19.16 -4.68 7.60
N LEU A 104 18.87 -5.70 6.80
CA LEU A 104 17.89 -6.71 7.12
C LEU A 104 18.59 -7.87 7.81
N VAL A 105 18.11 -8.23 8.99
CA VAL A 105 18.65 -9.32 9.80
C VAL A 105 17.56 -10.34 9.99
N THR A 106 17.87 -11.61 9.77
CA THR A 106 16.99 -12.71 10.14
C THR A 106 17.29 -13.11 11.57
N VAL A 107 16.26 -13.07 12.42
CA VAL A 107 16.34 -13.54 13.81
C VAL A 107 15.35 -14.69 13.96
N GLU A 108 15.81 -15.78 14.56
CA GLU A 108 14.91 -16.88 14.91
C GLU A 108 14.05 -16.49 16.11
N GLN A 109 12.72 -16.56 15.94
CA GLN A 109 11.75 -16.22 16.96
C GLN A 109 10.72 -17.36 17.03
N ARG A 110 10.66 -18.05 18.17
CA ARG A 110 9.79 -19.22 18.37
C ARG A 110 9.95 -20.32 17.29
N GLY A 111 11.19 -20.55 16.83
CA GLY A 111 11.48 -21.55 15.80
C GLY A 111 11.14 -21.14 14.37
N LEU A 112 10.72 -19.88 14.14
CA LEU A 112 10.44 -19.34 12.82
C LEU A 112 11.39 -18.19 12.48
N PRO A 113 11.91 -18.12 11.24
CA PRO A 113 12.74 -16.99 10.81
C PRO A 113 11.89 -15.72 10.73
N THR A 114 12.23 -14.71 11.50
CA THR A 114 11.59 -13.38 11.47
C THR A 114 12.56 -12.34 10.95
N GLY A 115 12.13 -11.54 9.98
CA GLY A 115 12.89 -10.41 9.46
C GLY A 115 12.86 -9.22 10.43
N VAL A 116 14.03 -8.66 10.69
CA VAL A 116 14.22 -7.48 11.52
C VAL A 116 14.95 -6.42 10.72
N VAL A 117 14.36 -5.24 10.64
CA VAL A 117 15.01 -4.08 10.02
C VAL A 117 15.84 -3.36 11.08
N TRP A 118 17.12 -3.15 10.77
CA TRP A 118 18.06 -2.39 11.58
C TRP A 118 18.59 -1.19 10.80
N ASN A 119 18.50 0.00 11.39
CA ASN A 119 19.02 1.24 10.79
C ASN A 119 20.09 1.93 11.66
N GLY A 120 20.64 1.25 12.67
CA GLY A 120 21.66 1.77 13.58
C GLY A 120 21.12 2.24 14.94
N SER A 121 19.89 2.75 15.00
CA SER A 121 19.26 3.25 16.25
C SER A 121 17.86 2.71 16.47
N GLU A 122 17.20 2.22 15.42
CA GLU A 122 15.84 1.70 15.45
C GLU A 122 15.80 0.24 15.00
N LEU A 123 14.92 -0.51 15.64
CA LEU A 123 14.56 -1.88 15.27
C LEU A 123 13.13 -1.90 14.76
N SER A 124 12.84 -2.73 13.76
CA SER A 124 11.47 -2.96 13.30
C SER A 124 11.18 -4.36 12.87
N VAL A 125 9.94 -4.78 13.10
CA VAL A 125 9.35 -6.00 12.54
C VAL A 125 8.14 -5.61 11.70
N VAL A 126 7.89 -6.36 10.64
CA VAL A 126 6.81 -6.10 9.70
C VAL A 126 5.94 -7.35 9.59
N ALA A 127 4.63 -7.16 9.60
CA ALA A 127 3.67 -8.19 9.26
C ALA A 127 2.86 -7.76 8.05
N GLU A 128 2.63 -8.67 7.12
CA GLU A 128 1.65 -8.47 6.04
C GLU A 128 0.27 -8.84 6.54
N LEU A 129 -0.71 -7.98 6.25
CA LEU A 129 -2.10 -8.21 6.56
C LEU A 129 -2.76 -8.95 5.40
N GLY A 130 -3.31 -10.11 5.71
CA GLY A 130 -4.13 -10.94 4.83
C GLY A 130 -5.55 -11.06 5.37
N VAL A 131 -6.46 -11.53 4.52
CA VAL A 131 -7.82 -11.84 4.94
C VAL A 131 -7.87 -13.30 5.40
N THR A 132 -8.42 -13.58 6.58
CA THR A 132 -8.69 -14.97 6.95
C THR A 132 -9.88 -15.47 6.15
N GLY A 133 -9.66 -16.46 5.30
CA GLY A 133 -10.66 -16.93 4.36
C GLY A 133 -10.86 -15.98 3.18
N ILE A 134 -11.96 -16.19 2.47
CA ILE A 134 -12.13 -15.75 1.07
C ILE A 134 -12.31 -14.22 0.99
N GLY A 135 -12.68 -13.60 2.12
CA GLY A 135 -13.14 -12.22 2.18
C GLY A 135 -14.55 -12.09 1.62
N GLY A 136 -14.95 -10.87 1.29
CA GLY A 136 -16.20 -10.62 0.57
C GLY A 136 -15.96 -9.74 -0.65
N TRP A 137 -16.84 -8.78 -0.88
CA TRP A 137 -16.80 -7.86 -2.01
C TRP A 137 -16.55 -6.42 -1.56
N THR A 138 -16.11 -5.61 -2.51
CA THR A 138 -16.05 -4.15 -2.39
C THR A 138 -17.19 -3.55 -3.21
N THR A 139 -17.96 -2.66 -2.62
CA THR A 139 -18.97 -1.89 -3.33
C THR A 139 -18.49 -0.46 -3.57
N VAL A 140 -18.80 0.08 -4.75
CA VAL A 140 -18.54 1.48 -5.11
C VAL A 140 -19.80 2.11 -5.64
N GLY A 141 -20.31 3.09 -4.91
CA GLY A 141 -21.57 3.76 -5.20
C GLY A 141 -21.61 5.17 -4.63
N GLY A 142 -22.81 5.70 -4.41
CA GLY A 142 -23.00 7.07 -3.90
C GLY A 142 -22.42 7.33 -2.51
N GLU A 143 -22.20 6.28 -1.71
CA GLU A 143 -21.61 6.36 -0.37
C GLU A 143 -20.07 6.23 -0.35
N GLY A 144 -19.43 6.14 -1.52
CA GLY A 144 -17.99 5.94 -1.65
C GLY A 144 -17.61 4.47 -1.81
N ILE A 145 -16.39 4.12 -1.39
CA ILE A 145 -15.85 2.76 -1.51
C ILE A 145 -15.99 2.04 -0.16
N VAL A 146 -16.73 0.93 -0.15
CA VAL A 146 -16.94 0.12 1.06
C VAL A 146 -16.30 -1.25 0.85
N SER A 147 -15.25 -1.55 1.63
CA SER A 147 -14.56 -2.84 1.63
C SER A 147 -15.03 -3.69 2.80
N ASP A 148 -15.38 -4.95 2.53
CA ASP A 148 -15.78 -5.92 3.56
C ASP A 148 -14.70 -6.19 4.62
N VAL A 149 -13.42 -6.05 4.26
CA VAL A 149 -12.31 -6.31 5.20
C VAL A 149 -11.42 -5.09 5.30
N SER A 150 -11.42 -4.50 6.49
CA SER A 150 -10.67 -3.29 6.78
C SER A 150 -10.22 -3.25 8.25
N VAL A 151 -9.18 -2.46 8.50
CA VAL A 151 -8.51 -2.32 9.80
C VAL A 151 -8.79 -0.92 10.33
N PRO A 152 -9.53 -0.79 11.45
CA PRO A 152 -9.66 0.47 12.16
C PRO A 152 -8.32 0.85 12.79
N PHE A 153 -7.73 1.97 12.36
CA PHE A 153 -6.39 2.37 12.81
C PHE A 153 -6.33 2.67 14.31
N ARG A 154 -7.41 3.26 14.86
CA ARG A 154 -7.50 3.54 16.29
C ARG A 154 -7.38 2.28 17.15
N VAL A 155 -8.05 1.20 16.79
CA VAL A 155 -8.04 -0.05 17.57
C VAL A 155 -6.60 -0.58 17.73
N LEU A 156 -5.80 -0.47 16.67
CA LEU A 156 -4.38 -0.84 16.71
C LEU A 156 -3.57 0.15 17.57
N SER A 157 -3.78 1.45 17.38
CA SER A 157 -3.10 2.51 18.14
C SER A 157 -3.34 2.38 19.64
N ASP A 158 -4.57 2.12 20.07
CA ASP A 158 -4.95 1.97 21.48
C ASP A 158 -4.36 0.69 22.09
N SER A 159 -4.23 -0.38 21.30
CA SER A 159 -3.57 -1.62 21.74
C SER A 159 -2.08 -1.40 22.05
N VAL A 160 -1.37 -0.69 21.17
CA VAL A 160 0.05 -0.38 21.37
C VAL A 160 0.25 0.60 22.52
N SER A 161 -0.55 1.67 22.57
CA SER A 161 -0.44 2.76 23.56
C SER A 161 -0.64 2.26 25.00
N ARG A 162 -1.53 1.29 25.24
CA ARG A 162 -1.77 0.69 26.56
C ARG A 162 -0.54 0.05 27.21
N THR A 163 0.45 -0.32 26.41
CA THR A 163 1.65 -0.99 26.91
C THR A 163 2.70 -0.05 27.49
N LYS A 164 2.55 1.28 27.30
CA LYS A 164 3.52 2.32 27.68
C LYS A 164 4.95 2.08 27.18
N ALA A 165 5.14 1.15 26.24
CA ALA A 165 6.42 0.91 25.61
C ALA A 165 6.65 1.99 24.54
N PRO A 166 7.89 2.43 24.29
CA PRO A 166 8.23 3.42 23.27
C PRO A 166 8.18 2.80 21.86
N ILE A 167 6.99 2.32 21.48
CA ILE A 167 6.74 1.65 20.21
C ILE A 167 6.00 2.60 19.29
N VAL A 168 6.53 2.71 18.08
CA VAL A 168 5.89 3.34 16.93
C VAL A 168 5.15 2.25 16.17
N LEU A 169 3.87 2.48 15.92
CA LEU A 169 3.01 1.64 15.09
C LEU A 169 2.89 2.29 13.71
N GLY A 170 3.08 1.52 12.65
CA GLY A 170 2.86 1.97 11.27
C GLY A 170 1.91 1.07 10.52
N VAL A 171 1.07 1.66 9.68
CA VAL A 171 0.28 0.95 8.67
C VAL A 171 0.63 1.52 7.31
N THR A 172 1.13 0.67 6.42
CA THR A 172 1.43 1.01 5.02
C THR A 172 0.50 0.22 4.13
N THR A 173 -0.27 0.88 3.28
CA THR A 173 -1.10 0.25 2.25
C THR A 173 -0.61 0.67 0.88
N VAL A 174 -0.47 -0.30 -0.03
CA VAL A 174 0.00 -0.08 -1.40
C VAL A 174 -0.96 -0.75 -2.34
N GLY A 175 -1.40 0.00 -3.34
CA GLY A 175 -2.27 -0.44 -4.41
C GLY A 175 -1.55 -0.32 -5.74
N SER A 176 -1.82 -1.25 -6.65
CA SER A 176 -1.33 -1.18 -8.01
C SER A 176 -2.48 -1.27 -9.01
N ARG A 177 -2.29 -0.53 -10.12
CA ARG A 177 -3.21 -0.48 -11.25
C ARG A 177 -2.79 -1.48 -12.32
N PRO A 178 -3.73 -2.03 -13.11
CA PRO A 178 -3.45 -2.71 -14.37
C PRO A 178 -2.37 -2.01 -15.20
N VAL A 179 -1.44 -2.81 -15.74
CA VAL A 179 -0.36 -2.30 -16.60
C VAL A 179 -0.96 -1.75 -17.88
N ARG A 180 -0.74 -0.45 -18.14
CA ARG A 180 -1.25 0.27 -19.32
C ARG A 180 -0.62 -0.21 -20.63
N GLY A 181 -1.33 0.05 -21.73
CA GLY A 181 -0.85 -0.23 -23.09
C GLY A 181 -1.10 -1.67 -23.55
N ARG A 182 -1.82 -2.45 -22.73
CA ARG A 182 -2.36 -3.76 -23.09
C ARG A 182 -3.86 -3.61 -23.32
N ARG A 183 -4.37 -4.25 -24.37
CA ARG A 183 -5.79 -4.11 -24.76
C ARG A 183 -6.74 -4.41 -23.62
N ALA A 184 -6.49 -5.48 -22.87
CA ALA A 184 -7.33 -5.90 -21.76
C ALA A 184 -7.27 -4.94 -20.56
N SER A 185 -6.06 -4.52 -20.19
CA SER A 185 -5.85 -3.55 -19.10
C SER A 185 -6.51 -2.21 -19.37
N ASP A 186 -6.41 -1.72 -20.61
CA ASP A 186 -6.98 -0.43 -21.01
C ASP A 186 -8.51 -0.51 -21.07
N ALA A 187 -9.06 -1.59 -21.62
CA ALA A 187 -10.50 -1.87 -21.63
C ALA A 187 -11.05 -1.95 -20.18
N TYR A 188 -10.40 -2.74 -19.32
CA TYR A 188 -10.81 -2.87 -17.92
C TYR A 188 -10.70 -1.54 -17.15
N SER A 189 -9.60 -0.80 -17.32
CA SER A 189 -9.38 0.47 -16.63
C SER A 189 -10.43 1.51 -17.02
N SER A 190 -10.88 1.52 -18.28
CA SER A 190 -11.94 2.41 -18.76
C SER A 190 -13.30 2.12 -18.10
N MET A 191 -13.59 0.85 -17.81
CA MET A 191 -14.81 0.41 -17.14
C MET A 191 -14.75 0.65 -15.64
N ALA A 192 -13.63 0.26 -15.02
CA ALA A 192 -13.53 0.20 -13.56
C ALA A 192 -13.22 1.56 -12.93
N GLY A 193 -12.71 2.53 -13.68
CA GLY A 193 -12.47 3.88 -13.19
C GLY A 193 -11.61 3.86 -11.92
N THR A 194 -12.20 4.31 -10.81
CA THR A 194 -11.57 4.39 -9.49
C THR A 194 -11.18 3.00 -8.95
N LEU A 195 -12.00 1.97 -9.18
CA LEU A 195 -11.74 0.59 -8.77
C LEU A 195 -10.50 -0.01 -9.45
N ALA A 196 -10.18 0.43 -10.66
CA ALA A 196 -8.98 -0.04 -11.37
C ALA A 196 -7.70 0.33 -10.62
N SER A 197 -7.70 1.42 -9.85
CA SER A 197 -6.53 1.88 -9.10
C SER A 197 -6.16 0.95 -7.93
N VAL A 198 -7.09 0.06 -7.53
CA VAL A 198 -6.96 -0.82 -6.35
C VAL A 198 -7.27 -2.28 -6.70
N SER A 199 -7.07 -2.70 -7.95
CA SER A 199 -7.28 -4.10 -8.33
C SER A 199 -6.46 -5.04 -7.45
N HIS A 200 -5.20 -4.65 -7.19
CA HIS A 200 -4.32 -5.25 -6.20
C HIS A 200 -4.05 -4.29 -5.08
N ARG A 201 -4.08 -4.79 -3.83
CA ARG A 201 -3.63 -4.05 -2.66
C ARG A 201 -2.98 -5.00 -1.68
N ARG A 202 -1.87 -4.55 -1.12
CA ARG A 202 -1.18 -5.18 0.00
C ARG A 202 -1.06 -4.16 1.12
N THR A 203 -1.35 -4.59 2.33
CA THR A 203 -1.28 -3.74 3.52
C THR A 203 -0.34 -4.39 4.53
N TRP A 204 0.60 -3.61 5.04
CA TRP A 204 1.56 -4.04 6.05
C TRP A 204 1.37 -3.26 7.33
N LEU A 205 1.70 -3.94 8.41
CA LEU A 205 1.75 -3.44 9.77
C LEU A 205 3.21 -3.48 10.24
N SER A 206 3.77 -2.33 10.59
CA SER A 206 5.10 -2.24 11.16
C SER A 206 5.04 -1.88 12.65
N LEU A 207 5.91 -2.51 13.43
CA LEU A 207 6.19 -2.11 14.81
C LEU A 207 7.66 -1.79 14.94
N SER A 208 7.93 -0.64 15.54
CA SER A 208 9.25 -0.05 15.54
C SER A 208 9.57 0.56 16.89
N MET A 209 10.84 0.55 17.28
CA MET A 209 11.27 1.21 18.51
C MET A 209 12.71 1.70 18.38
N ASP A 210 12.99 2.84 19.02
CA ASP A 210 14.35 3.28 19.26
C ASP A 210 14.97 2.39 20.35
N VAL A 211 16.20 1.96 20.11
CA VAL A 211 16.92 0.99 20.95
C VAL A 211 17.32 1.61 22.28
N HIS A 212 17.61 2.90 22.30
CA HIS A 212 17.95 3.65 23.50
C HIS A 212 16.71 3.84 24.38
N ASP A 213 15.58 4.23 23.78
CA ASP A 213 14.32 4.36 24.50
C ASP A 213 13.84 3.00 25.04
N GLY A 214 14.02 1.93 24.25
CA GLY A 214 13.66 0.56 24.57
C GLY A 214 14.67 -0.20 25.44
N ALA A 215 15.80 0.40 25.82
CA ALA A 215 16.97 -0.31 26.33
C ALA A 215 16.66 -1.25 27.51
N SER A 216 15.87 -0.77 28.49
CA SER A 216 15.51 -1.58 29.66
C SER A 216 14.71 -2.85 29.29
N GLY A 217 13.82 -2.75 28.30
CA GLY A 217 13.02 -3.87 27.80
C GLY A 217 13.86 -4.87 27.01
N ILE A 218 14.83 -4.37 26.25
CA ILE A 218 15.76 -5.15 25.44
C ILE A 218 16.73 -5.94 26.33
N SER A 219 17.34 -5.28 27.32
CA SER A 219 18.30 -5.91 28.25
C SER A 219 17.69 -7.07 29.03
N ARG A 220 16.42 -6.96 29.46
CA ARG A 220 15.70 -8.04 30.15
C ARG A 220 15.44 -9.28 29.29
N ARG A 221 15.68 -9.19 27.96
CA ARG A 221 15.39 -10.25 26.98
C ARG A 221 16.64 -10.70 26.22
N GLY A 222 17.80 -10.59 26.84
CA GLY A 222 19.07 -11.05 26.28
C GLY A 222 19.86 -9.99 25.52
N GLY A 223 19.34 -8.76 25.38
CA GLY A 223 20.06 -7.65 24.77
C GLY A 223 20.15 -7.70 23.24
N GLY A 224 20.72 -6.65 22.66
CA GLY A 224 20.99 -6.54 21.23
C GLY A 224 19.74 -6.62 20.32
N VAL A 225 19.98 -6.94 19.05
CA VAL A 225 18.93 -7.05 18.00
C VAL A 225 17.92 -8.14 18.34
N SER A 226 18.37 -9.29 18.88
CA SER A 226 17.49 -10.42 19.22
C SER A 226 16.56 -10.10 20.40
N GLY A 227 17.07 -9.47 21.46
CA GLY A 227 16.26 -9.02 22.58
C GLY A 227 15.22 -7.99 22.16
N GLY A 228 15.59 -7.09 21.25
CA GLY A 228 14.66 -6.11 20.71
C GLY A 228 13.61 -6.69 19.76
N ALA A 229 14.01 -7.63 18.89
CA ALA A 229 13.08 -8.41 18.08
C ALA A 229 12.06 -9.12 18.97
N THR A 230 12.49 -9.72 20.08
CA THR A 230 11.62 -10.40 21.06
C THR A 230 10.62 -9.46 21.73
N VAL A 231 10.98 -8.19 21.95
CA VAL A 231 10.02 -7.16 22.39
C VAL A 231 8.98 -6.98 21.29
N LEU A 232 9.41 -6.59 20.09
CA LEU A 232 8.52 -6.23 18.99
C LEU A 232 7.59 -7.38 18.57
N THR A 233 8.10 -8.61 18.45
CA THR A 233 7.28 -9.79 18.10
C THR A 233 6.24 -10.10 19.15
N ARG A 234 6.52 -9.87 20.45
CA ARG A 234 5.53 -10.04 21.52
C ARG A 234 4.40 -9.01 21.41
N HIS A 235 4.69 -7.77 21.02
CA HIS A 235 3.66 -6.77 20.76
C HIS A 235 2.89 -7.10 19.47
N MET A 236 3.58 -7.55 18.42
CA MET A 236 2.95 -8.00 17.18
C MET A 236 1.98 -9.17 17.44
N SER A 237 2.35 -10.16 18.25
CA SER A 237 1.42 -11.27 18.61
C SER A 237 0.14 -10.81 19.29
N ARG A 238 0.16 -9.71 20.04
CA ARG A 238 -1.07 -9.13 20.61
C ARG A 238 -1.94 -8.50 19.52
N LEU A 239 -1.32 -7.80 18.57
CA LEU A 239 -2.03 -7.24 17.42
C LEU A 239 -2.58 -8.34 16.51
N GLN A 240 -1.82 -9.42 16.26
CA GLN A 240 -2.28 -10.61 15.54
C GLN A 240 -3.55 -11.19 16.18
N HIS A 241 -3.61 -11.28 17.52
CA HIS A 241 -4.81 -11.75 18.20
C HIS A 241 -6.03 -10.82 17.99
N ILE A 242 -5.83 -9.50 18.10
CA ILE A 242 -6.88 -8.50 17.85
C ILE A 242 -7.34 -8.54 16.39
N LEU A 243 -6.40 -8.63 15.44
CA LEU A 243 -6.71 -8.74 14.02
C LEU A 243 -7.44 -10.04 13.71
N GLY A 244 -7.10 -11.15 14.37
CA GLY A 244 -7.81 -12.40 14.27
C GLY A 244 -9.29 -12.29 14.68
N THR A 245 -9.62 -11.49 15.70
CA THR A 245 -11.03 -11.21 16.06
C THR A 245 -11.78 -10.41 14.98
N LEU A 246 -11.06 -9.74 14.09
CA LEU A 246 -11.61 -9.01 12.94
C LEU A 246 -11.58 -9.83 11.64
N GLY A 247 -11.20 -11.11 11.69
CA GLY A 247 -11.06 -11.94 10.48
C GLY A 247 -9.86 -11.55 9.61
N ILE A 248 -8.80 -11.03 10.22
CA ILE A 248 -7.59 -10.57 9.53
C ILE A 248 -6.40 -11.38 10.04
N GLU A 249 -5.67 -11.97 9.10
CA GLU A 249 -4.42 -12.66 9.37
C GLU A 249 -3.28 -11.65 9.28
N ALA A 250 -2.34 -11.71 10.22
CA ALA A 250 -1.15 -10.89 10.16
C ALA A 250 0.09 -11.79 10.20
N THR A 251 0.75 -11.94 9.05
CA THR A 251 1.87 -12.85 8.87
C THR A 251 3.18 -12.09 9.01
N LEU A 252 3.99 -12.46 10.01
CA LEU A 252 5.32 -11.88 10.20
C LEU A 252 6.21 -12.18 8.97
N LEU A 253 6.85 -11.15 8.44
CA LEU A 253 7.68 -11.27 7.26
C LEU A 253 9.11 -11.71 7.59
N THR A 254 9.71 -12.50 6.70
CA THR A 254 11.14 -12.79 6.68
C THR A 254 11.93 -11.59 6.14
N ALA A 255 13.25 -11.59 6.27
CA ALA A 255 14.10 -10.54 5.70
C ALA A 255 13.89 -10.39 4.18
N ASP A 256 13.83 -11.51 3.45
CA ASP A 256 13.60 -11.51 2.00
C ASP A 256 12.20 -11.00 1.66
N ALA A 257 11.17 -11.42 2.40
CA ALA A 257 9.81 -10.93 2.18
C ALA A 257 9.66 -9.43 2.46
N ILE A 258 10.42 -8.86 3.40
CA ILE A 258 10.49 -7.40 3.60
C ILE A 258 11.16 -6.71 2.41
N ALA A 259 12.25 -7.28 1.88
CA ALA A 259 12.91 -6.75 0.69
C ALA A 259 11.99 -6.78 -0.54
N ASP A 260 11.21 -7.85 -0.71
CA ASP A 260 10.21 -7.99 -1.77
C ASP A 260 9.05 -7.00 -1.61
N ALA A 261 8.62 -6.75 -0.37
CA ALA A 261 7.60 -5.75 -0.07
C ALA A 261 8.09 -4.32 -0.44
N ASP A 262 9.33 -3.98 -0.11
CA ASP A 262 9.95 -2.72 -0.53
C ASP A 262 10.09 -2.62 -2.06
N LEU A 263 10.44 -3.73 -2.73
CA LEU A 263 10.51 -3.78 -4.19
C LEU A 263 9.13 -3.62 -4.85
N PHE A 264 8.08 -4.18 -4.25
CA PHE A 264 6.72 -4.01 -4.73
C PHE A 264 6.32 -2.53 -4.74
N VAL A 265 6.59 -1.81 -3.65
CA VAL A 265 6.37 -0.35 -3.57
C VAL A 265 7.14 0.40 -4.64
N SER A 266 8.41 0.04 -4.83
CA SER A 266 9.31 0.74 -5.74
C SER A 266 9.17 0.32 -7.19
N SER A 267 8.11 -0.44 -7.52
CA SER A 267 7.87 -1.00 -8.86
C SER A 267 9.09 -1.76 -9.39
N GLY A 268 9.74 -2.54 -8.53
CA GLY A 268 10.93 -3.35 -8.83
C GLY A 268 12.26 -2.58 -8.82
N THR A 269 12.28 -1.29 -8.50
CA THR A 269 13.52 -0.50 -8.45
C THR A 269 14.19 -0.62 -7.07
N PRO A 270 15.39 -1.20 -6.93
CA PRO A 270 16.06 -1.27 -5.63
C PRO A 270 16.30 0.13 -5.04
N ARG A 271 16.16 0.27 -3.72
CA ARG A 271 16.27 1.56 -3.00
C ARG A 271 17.53 2.37 -3.34
N ARG A 272 18.68 1.69 -3.49
CA ARG A 272 19.96 2.32 -3.88
C ARG A 272 19.96 2.97 -5.27
N HIS A 273 19.06 2.54 -6.17
CA HIS A 273 18.93 3.07 -7.52
C HIS A 273 17.91 4.21 -7.63
N VAL A 274 17.18 4.50 -6.55
CA VAL A 274 16.23 5.60 -6.50
C VAL A 274 17.00 6.93 -6.48
N ARG A 275 16.73 7.78 -7.47
CA ARG A 275 17.34 9.11 -7.56
C ARG A 275 16.31 10.16 -7.23
N THR A 276 16.68 11.17 -6.44
CA THR A 276 15.75 12.23 -6.06
C THR A 276 16.05 13.55 -6.75
N THR A 277 14.99 14.14 -7.30
CA THR A 277 14.95 15.50 -7.79
C THR A 277 14.27 16.39 -6.75
N TRP A 278 14.13 17.69 -7.07
CA TRP A 278 13.37 18.60 -6.21
C TRP A 278 11.91 18.16 -6.05
N ARG A 279 11.23 17.78 -7.14
CA ARG A 279 9.77 17.52 -7.16
C ARG A 279 9.36 16.05 -7.10
N ALA A 280 10.25 15.14 -7.52
CA ALA A 280 9.96 13.71 -7.56
C ALA A 280 11.21 12.87 -7.29
N ALA A 281 11.03 11.61 -6.92
CA ALA A 281 12.03 10.56 -7.06
C ALA A 281 11.86 9.84 -8.41
N THR A 282 12.92 9.28 -8.97
CA THR A 282 12.90 8.54 -10.23
C THR A 282 13.08 7.05 -9.94
N LEU A 283 12.11 6.24 -10.39
CA LEU A 283 12.05 4.79 -10.24
C LEU A 283 12.06 4.15 -11.63
N GLY A 284 13.22 3.67 -12.11
CA GLY A 284 13.29 2.88 -13.35
C GLY A 284 12.65 3.53 -14.59
N GLY A 285 12.61 4.87 -14.69
CA GLY A 285 11.98 5.60 -15.79
C GLY A 285 10.63 6.23 -15.47
N THR A 286 10.05 5.94 -14.30
CA THR A 286 8.84 6.59 -13.78
C THR A 286 9.17 7.62 -12.71
N ALA A 287 8.25 8.56 -12.48
CA ALA A 287 8.33 9.56 -11.43
C ALA A 287 7.49 9.11 -10.22
N TRP A 288 8.14 9.09 -9.07
CA TRP A 288 7.50 8.93 -7.76
C TRP A 288 7.35 10.28 -7.08
N THR A 289 6.11 10.68 -6.80
CA THR A 289 5.81 11.94 -6.10
C THR A 289 5.24 11.62 -4.73
N SER A 290 5.96 12.03 -3.68
CA SER A 290 5.53 11.88 -2.29
C SER A 290 4.97 13.18 -1.73
N ARG A 291 3.96 13.06 -0.88
CA ARG A 291 3.32 14.17 -0.18
C ARG A 291 2.99 13.77 1.25
N ARG A 292 2.90 14.76 2.13
CA ARG A 292 2.50 14.59 3.53
C ARG A 292 1.00 14.83 3.66
N LEU A 293 0.33 14.02 4.46
CA LEU A 293 -1.08 14.21 4.84
C LEU A 293 -1.16 15.03 6.12
N ARG A 294 -2.11 15.97 6.18
CA ARG A 294 -2.41 16.69 7.42
C ARG A 294 -3.45 15.91 8.24
N PRO A 295 -3.23 15.72 9.55
CA PRO A 295 -4.13 14.92 10.39
C PRO A 295 -5.56 15.42 10.51
N ASN A 296 -5.79 16.72 10.31
CA ASN A 296 -7.12 17.34 10.44
C ASN A 296 -8.13 16.89 9.36
N LEU A 297 -7.68 16.12 8.37
CA LEU A 297 -8.50 15.62 7.26
C LEU A 297 -8.43 14.09 7.14
N TRP A 298 -7.96 13.40 8.18
CA TRP A 298 -7.91 11.93 8.18
C TRP A 298 -9.30 11.36 8.36
N THR A 299 -9.77 10.67 7.33
CA THR A 299 -11.07 10.00 7.25
C THR A 299 -10.93 8.76 6.36
N SER A 300 -11.90 7.87 6.28
CA SER A 300 -11.88 6.77 5.32
C SER A 300 -11.80 7.29 3.88
N SER A 301 -12.49 8.40 3.58
CA SER A 301 -12.48 9.00 2.25
C SER A 301 -11.11 9.54 1.84
N ILE A 302 -10.22 9.92 2.77
CA ILE A 302 -8.85 10.34 2.41
C ILE A 302 -8.06 9.18 1.83
N VAL A 303 -8.33 7.95 2.29
CA VAL A 303 -7.68 6.74 1.74
C VAL A 303 -8.15 6.59 0.30
N ASP A 304 -9.46 6.62 0.08
CA ASP A 304 -10.03 6.51 -1.27
C ASP A 304 -9.54 7.62 -2.21
N ASP A 305 -9.51 8.87 -1.76
CA ASP A 305 -9.01 10.03 -2.52
C ASP A 305 -7.53 9.91 -2.94
N VAL A 306 -6.71 9.29 -2.09
CA VAL A 306 -5.30 9.00 -2.39
C VAL A 306 -5.20 7.94 -3.48
N PHE A 307 -6.02 6.89 -3.39
CA PHE A 307 -6.00 5.77 -4.31
C PHE A 307 -6.69 6.06 -5.65
N ASP A 308 -7.67 6.96 -5.71
CA ASP A 308 -8.41 7.35 -6.93
C ASP A 308 -7.57 8.12 -7.99
N ARG A 309 -6.26 8.17 -7.85
CA ARG A 309 -5.38 8.93 -8.75
C ARG A 309 -4.83 8.08 -9.86
N ASP A 310 -4.52 8.74 -10.97
CA ASP A 310 -3.95 8.07 -12.12
C ASP A 310 -2.46 7.78 -11.95
N ALA A 311 -2.17 6.72 -11.19
CA ALA A 311 -0.84 6.21 -10.90
C ALA A 311 -0.80 4.69 -11.10
N SER A 312 0.36 4.17 -11.52
CA SER A 312 0.59 2.72 -11.66
C SER A 312 0.72 2.03 -10.31
N VAL A 313 1.35 2.72 -9.36
CA VAL A 313 1.45 2.29 -7.95
C VAL A 313 1.13 3.50 -7.08
N THR A 314 0.22 3.32 -6.14
CA THR A 314 -0.10 4.31 -5.11
C THR A 314 0.18 3.68 -3.76
N ALA A 315 0.77 4.44 -2.85
CA ALA A 315 0.99 4.00 -1.51
C ALA A 315 0.66 5.06 -0.48
N MET A 316 0.19 4.64 0.68
CA MET A 316 -0.09 5.49 1.82
C MET A 316 0.48 4.83 3.07
N SER A 317 1.15 5.61 3.91
CA SER A 317 1.63 5.16 5.20
C SER A 317 1.23 6.14 6.29
N VAL A 318 0.74 5.60 7.40
CA VAL A 318 0.41 6.34 8.61
C VAL A 318 1.08 5.69 9.80
N THR A 319 1.83 6.49 10.57
CA THR A 319 2.44 6.05 11.83
C THR A 319 1.89 6.82 13.01
N THR A 320 1.91 6.15 14.16
CA THR A 320 1.43 6.63 15.43
C THR A 320 2.36 6.21 16.56
N ARG A 321 2.53 7.06 17.56
CA ARG A 321 3.27 6.82 18.79
C ARG A 321 2.55 7.50 19.94
N ALA A 322 2.35 6.79 21.04
CA ALA A 322 1.79 7.36 22.26
C ALA A 322 2.64 8.54 22.77
N ASP A 323 1.99 9.64 23.15
CA ASP A 323 2.64 10.88 23.58
C ASP A 323 1.90 11.52 24.77
N GLY A 324 2.02 10.88 25.94
CA GLY A 324 1.22 11.24 27.11
C GLY A 324 -0.26 10.91 26.88
N ASP A 325 -1.12 11.92 27.04
CA ASP A 325 -2.57 11.82 26.77
C ASP A 325 -2.91 12.02 25.28
N ALA A 326 -1.95 12.51 24.49
CA ALA A 326 -2.08 12.70 23.06
C ALA A 326 -1.36 11.60 22.27
N VAL A 327 -1.52 11.64 20.95
CA VAL A 327 -0.86 10.72 20.03
C VAL A 327 -0.07 11.51 19.00
N SER A 328 1.21 11.17 18.86
CA SER A 328 2.07 11.73 17.82
C SER A 328 1.88 10.93 16.54
N VAL A 329 1.44 11.60 15.47
CA VAL A 329 1.09 10.96 14.21
C VAL A 329 1.83 11.55 13.02
N VAL A 330 2.08 10.71 12.01
CA VAL A 330 2.63 11.12 10.72
C VAL A 330 1.90 10.37 9.62
N GLY A 331 1.46 11.07 8.59
CA GLY A 331 0.85 10.46 7.41
C GLY A 331 1.53 10.94 6.15
N SER A 332 1.77 10.04 5.21
CA SER A 332 2.30 10.37 3.88
C SER A 332 1.72 9.44 2.85
N TYR A 333 1.71 9.90 1.60
CA TYR A 333 1.40 9.05 0.46
C TYR A 333 2.38 9.33 -0.67
N GLY A 334 2.50 8.39 -1.58
CA GLY A 334 3.28 8.54 -2.79
C GLY A 334 2.65 7.82 -3.97
N GLN A 335 2.92 8.35 -5.15
CA GLN A 335 2.32 7.90 -6.41
C GLN A 335 3.41 7.75 -7.46
N CYS A 336 3.41 6.60 -8.13
CA CYS A 336 4.26 6.24 -9.25
C CYS A 336 3.51 6.49 -10.55
N ALA A 337 4.03 7.37 -11.40
CA ALA A 337 3.42 7.67 -12.70
C ALA A 337 4.50 7.98 -13.75
N ALA A 338 4.15 7.91 -15.03
CA ALA A 338 5.09 8.25 -16.11
C ALA A 338 5.57 9.70 -16.02
N VAL A 339 4.70 10.60 -15.55
CA VAL A 339 4.96 12.03 -15.33
C VAL A 339 4.54 12.36 -13.89
N PRO A 340 5.22 13.29 -13.19
CA PRO A 340 4.79 13.71 -11.86
C PRO A 340 3.31 14.11 -11.83
N VAL A 341 2.57 13.56 -10.87
CA VAL A 341 1.13 13.82 -10.73
C VAL A 341 0.92 15.28 -10.29
N GLU A 342 0.16 16.05 -11.06
CA GLU A 342 -0.09 17.48 -10.81
C GLU A 342 -1.26 17.75 -9.85
N ARG A 343 -2.26 16.86 -9.80
CA ARG A 343 -3.44 17.03 -8.94
C ARG A 343 -3.20 16.42 -7.56
N ASP A 344 -3.23 17.29 -6.56
CA ASP A 344 -3.02 16.93 -5.17
C ASP A 344 -4.29 16.39 -4.49
N VAL A 345 -4.09 15.65 -3.40
CA VAL A 345 -5.15 15.32 -2.46
C VAL A 345 -5.37 16.53 -1.56
N THR A 346 -6.62 16.92 -1.37
CA THR A 346 -7.00 18.04 -0.50
C THR A 346 -6.45 17.79 0.90
N GLY A 347 -5.80 18.80 1.49
CA GLY A 347 -5.17 18.62 2.80
C GLY A 347 -3.77 18.02 2.79
N SER A 348 -3.20 17.76 1.61
CA SER A 348 -1.80 17.36 1.51
C SER A 348 -0.84 18.55 1.55
N ALA A 349 0.44 18.26 1.79
CA ALA A 349 1.54 19.19 1.67
C ALA A 349 2.66 18.58 0.83
N THR A 350 3.26 19.35 -0.08
CA THR A 350 4.34 18.86 -0.94
C THR A 350 5.59 18.51 -0.14
N LEU A 351 6.32 17.47 -0.56
CA LEU A 351 7.65 17.15 -0.05
C LEU A 351 8.77 17.59 -1.01
N ASP A 352 8.57 18.71 -1.70
CA ASP A 352 9.60 19.36 -2.52
C ASP A 352 10.93 19.51 -1.75
N GLY A 353 12.01 19.00 -2.35
CA GLY A 353 13.36 18.91 -1.76
C GLY A 353 13.55 17.77 -0.74
N GLU A 354 12.46 17.13 -0.32
CA GLU A 354 12.40 16.06 0.68
C GLU A 354 11.80 14.75 0.13
N GLN A 355 11.70 14.61 -1.19
CA GLN A 355 11.09 13.45 -1.86
C GLN A 355 11.72 12.12 -1.44
N HIS A 356 13.01 12.12 -1.07
CA HIS A 356 13.67 10.94 -0.51
C HIS A 356 13.07 10.51 0.84
N ARG A 357 12.72 11.46 1.72
CA ARG A 357 12.07 11.17 3.00
C ARG A 357 10.65 10.69 2.80
N GLY A 358 9.95 11.30 1.85
CA GLY A 358 8.61 10.88 1.46
C GLY A 358 8.58 9.46 0.92
N PHE A 359 9.51 9.12 0.01
CA PHE A 359 9.64 7.76 -0.51
C PHE A 359 10.00 6.77 0.59
N ASP A 360 11.01 7.08 1.41
CA ASP A 360 11.39 6.23 2.54
C ASP A 360 10.21 6.04 3.49
N ALA A 361 9.43 7.08 3.78
CA ALA A 361 8.30 7.03 4.71
C ALA A 361 7.23 6.00 4.35
N ILE A 362 7.11 5.63 3.08
CA ILE A 362 6.08 4.67 2.65
C ILE A 362 6.58 3.23 2.79
N LEU A 363 7.88 2.98 2.60
CA LEU A 363 8.43 1.62 2.52
C LEU A 363 8.05 0.78 3.75
N PRO A 364 7.59 -0.49 3.59
CA PRO A 364 7.33 -1.42 4.67
C PRO A 364 8.50 -1.58 5.64
N SER A 365 9.73 -1.53 5.12
CA SER A 365 10.94 -1.57 5.96
C SER A 365 11.17 -0.31 6.80
N THR A 366 10.36 0.74 6.62
CA THR A 366 10.52 2.00 7.35
C THR A 366 9.91 1.94 8.73
N ALA A 367 10.84 1.90 9.68
CA ALA A 367 10.63 1.88 11.11
C ALA A 367 9.91 3.13 11.64
N CYS A 368 10.56 4.28 11.47
CA CYS A 368 10.07 5.56 11.90
C CYS A 368 10.07 6.51 10.71
N ILE A 369 8.94 7.19 10.52
CA ILE A 369 8.83 8.17 9.45
C ILE A 369 9.59 9.42 9.88
N ALA A 370 10.71 9.70 9.22
CA ALA A 370 11.52 10.91 9.41
C ALA A 370 10.89 12.16 8.76
N LEU A 371 9.58 12.32 8.87
CA LEU A 371 8.82 13.51 8.49
C LEU A 371 8.33 14.22 9.76
N PRO A 372 7.94 15.50 9.69
CA PRO A 372 7.47 16.18 10.89
C PRO A 372 6.19 15.51 11.41
N THR A 373 6.14 15.33 12.71
CA THR A 373 5.01 14.78 13.48
C THR A 373 3.96 15.83 13.77
N SER A 374 2.77 15.37 14.12
CA SER A 374 1.68 16.19 14.61
C SER A 374 1.08 15.51 15.84
N SER A 375 0.83 16.27 16.90
CA SER A 375 0.13 15.76 18.08
C SER A 375 -1.36 15.92 17.86
N VAL A 376 -2.12 14.85 18.06
CA VAL A 376 -3.59 14.83 17.92
C VAL A 376 -4.22 14.10 19.10
N ASP A 377 -5.49 14.42 19.34
CA ASP A 377 -6.32 13.63 20.24
C ASP A 377 -6.50 12.20 19.69
N PRO A 378 -6.43 11.14 20.53
CA PRO A 378 -6.61 9.77 20.06
C PRO A 378 -7.92 9.53 19.29
N ASN A 379 -9.00 10.27 19.61
CA ASN A 379 -10.29 10.14 18.91
C ASN A 379 -10.23 10.65 17.47
N ALA A 380 -9.27 11.48 17.11
CA ALA A 380 -9.06 11.91 15.72
C ALA A 380 -8.68 10.74 14.79
N LEU A 381 -8.31 9.57 15.34
CA LEU A 381 -7.97 8.37 14.59
C LEU A 381 -9.17 7.44 14.31
N ASP A 382 -10.33 7.68 14.92
CA ASP A 382 -11.56 6.89 14.71
C ASP A 382 -11.94 6.71 13.24
N PRO A 383 -12.01 7.78 12.43
CA PRO A 383 -12.53 7.65 11.07
C PRO A 383 -11.50 7.04 10.11
N LEU A 384 -10.27 6.75 10.54
CA LEU A 384 -9.22 6.24 9.67
C LEU A 384 -9.25 4.71 9.61
N VAL A 385 -9.66 4.19 8.46
CA VAL A 385 -9.84 2.77 8.20
C VAL A 385 -9.04 2.37 6.97
N PHE A 386 -8.25 1.30 7.08
CA PHE A 386 -7.41 0.81 5.99
C PHE A 386 -7.95 -0.50 5.43
N PRO A 387 -8.28 -0.61 4.15
CA PRO A 387 -8.64 -1.89 3.54
C PRO A 387 -7.41 -2.82 3.48
N VAL A 388 -7.64 -4.10 3.75
CA VAL A 388 -6.56 -5.11 3.84
C VAL A 388 -6.17 -5.65 2.48
N ALA A 389 -7.17 -5.85 1.59
CA ALA A 389 -6.99 -6.47 0.29
C ALA A 389 -7.46 -5.55 -0.84
N GLY A 390 -7.06 -5.90 -2.08
CA GLY A 390 -7.51 -5.22 -3.29
C GLY A 390 -8.98 -5.51 -3.56
N CYS A 391 -9.60 -4.64 -4.37
CA CYS A 391 -10.98 -4.80 -4.80
C CYS A 391 -11.15 -6.00 -5.75
N GLY A 392 -10.06 -6.52 -6.32
CA GLY A 392 -10.09 -7.59 -7.31
C GLY A 392 -10.62 -7.10 -8.64
N GLN A 393 -11.57 -7.83 -9.22
CA GLN A 393 -12.22 -7.44 -10.47
C GLN A 393 -13.71 -7.11 -10.26
N ILE A 394 -14.22 -6.16 -11.04
CA ILE A 394 -15.66 -5.90 -11.12
C ILE A 394 -16.35 -7.14 -11.68
N LEU A 395 -17.41 -7.60 -11.00
CA LEU A 395 -18.29 -8.65 -11.52
C LEU A 395 -19.57 -8.09 -12.10
N GLY A 396 -20.11 -7.00 -11.52
CA GLY A 396 -21.34 -6.39 -12.00
C GLY A 396 -21.78 -5.21 -11.15
N VAL A 397 -23.05 -4.86 -11.24
CA VAL A 397 -23.72 -3.87 -10.40
C VAL A 397 -24.80 -4.53 -9.55
N ASP A 398 -24.96 -4.08 -8.32
CA ASP A 398 -26.03 -4.55 -7.43
C ASP A 398 -27.39 -3.91 -7.76
N GLY A 399 -28.41 -4.25 -6.98
CA GLY A 399 -29.77 -3.69 -7.11
C GLY A 399 -29.86 -2.18 -6.83
N HIS A 400 -28.84 -1.59 -6.21
CA HIS A 400 -28.73 -0.15 -5.97
C HIS A 400 -27.95 0.58 -7.06
N GLY A 401 -27.43 -0.14 -8.05
CA GLY A 401 -26.60 0.40 -9.12
C GLY A 401 -25.14 0.64 -8.70
N SER A 402 -24.72 0.15 -7.53
CA SER A 402 -23.33 0.23 -7.08
C SER A 402 -22.51 -0.85 -7.78
N ALA A 403 -21.30 -0.50 -8.23
CA ALA A 403 -20.38 -1.48 -8.78
C ALA A 403 -19.88 -2.42 -7.68
N VAL A 404 -19.89 -3.72 -7.96
CA VAL A 404 -19.43 -4.76 -7.04
C VAL A 404 -18.20 -5.43 -7.62
N ALA A 405 -17.09 -5.29 -6.90
CA ALA A 405 -15.82 -5.92 -7.21
C ALA A 405 -15.47 -6.98 -6.17
N MET A 406 -14.86 -8.07 -6.61
CA MET A 406 -14.31 -9.07 -5.70
C MET A 406 -13.06 -9.73 -6.27
N ARG A 407 -12.27 -10.30 -5.37
CA ARG A 407 -11.15 -11.16 -5.76
C ARG A 407 -11.71 -12.48 -6.29
N VAL A 408 -11.19 -12.90 -7.44
CA VAL A 408 -11.48 -14.23 -8.04
C VAL A 408 -10.22 -15.08 -8.18
N TYR A 409 -9.14 -14.66 -7.52
CA TYR A 409 -7.94 -15.46 -7.32
C TYR A 409 -7.12 -14.91 -6.16
N GLY A 410 -6.18 -15.71 -5.68
CA GLY A 410 -5.20 -15.34 -4.65
C GLY A 410 -5.10 -16.37 -3.53
N PRO A 411 -4.17 -16.17 -2.58
CA PRO A 411 -3.80 -17.20 -1.59
C PRO A 411 -4.95 -17.61 -0.65
N ALA A 412 -5.96 -16.77 -0.50
CA ALA A 412 -7.13 -17.04 0.34
C ALA A 412 -8.32 -17.68 -0.41
N ILE A 413 -8.20 -17.86 -1.73
CA ILE A 413 -9.24 -18.41 -2.60
C ILE A 413 -8.66 -19.67 -3.27
N ARG A 414 -9.11 -20.84 -2.84
CA ARG A 414 -8.64 -22.13 -3.37
C ARG A 414 -9.48 -22.56 -4.55
N SER A 415 -10.80 -22.38 -4.48
CA SER A 415 -11.72 -22.89 -5.52
C SER A 415 -12.90 -21.99 -5.80
N ILE A 416 -13.20 -21.81 -7.09
CA ILE A 416 -14.36 -21.06 -7.59
C ILE A 416 -15.18 -22.01 -8.44
N ARG A 417 -16.50 -22.03 -8.26
CA ARG A 417 -17.43 -22.74 -9.14
C ARG A 417 -18.24 -21.72 -9.93
N VAL A 418 -18.23 -21.85 -11.25
CA VAL A 418 -19.01 -20.99 -12.15
C VAL A 418 -20.01 -21.85 -12.92
N ARG A 419 -21.30 -21.59 -12.67
CA ARG A 419 -22.44 -22.18 -13.37
C ARG A 419 -23.06 -21.11 -14.26
N ALA A 420 -22.51 -20.96 -15.46
CA ALA A 420 -22.88 -19.88 -16.37
C ALA A 420 -22.56 -20.24 -17.83
N GLU A 421 -22.98 -19.39 -18.77
CA GLU A 421 -22.45 -19.48 -20.13
C GLU A 421 -20.94 -19.20 -20.16
N LEU A 422 -20.25 -19.83 -21.13
CA LEU A 422 -18.81 -19.64 -21.34
C LEU A 422 -18.43 -18.17 -21.54
N TYR A 423 -19.36 -17.33 -22.01
CA TYR A 423 -19.16 -15.89 -22.10
C TYR A 423 -18.82 -15.23 -20.75
N LEU A 424 -19.52 -15.60 -19.67
CA LEU A 424 -19.19 -15.09 -18.32
C LEU A 424 -17.80 -15.56 -17.88
N VAL A 425 -17.46 -16.82 -18.16
CA VAL A 425 -16.13 -17.36 -17.85
C VAL A 425 -15.04 -16.60 -18.62
N HIS A 426 -15.26 -16.33 -19.91
CA HIS A 426 -14.35 -15.51 -20.72
C HIS A 426 -14.21 -14.10 -20.14
N GLN A 427 -15.29 -13.50 -19.65
CA GLN A 427 -15.25 -12.18 -19.00
C GLN A 427 -14.39 -12.21 -17.73
N ILE A 428 -14.59 -13.21 -16.87
CA ILE A 428 -13.80 -13.39 -15.63
C ILE A 428 -12.30 -13.54 -15.96
N VAL A 429 -11.98 -14.36 -16.97
CA VAL A 429 -10.59 -14.59 -17.42
C VAL A 429 -9.99 -13.32 -18.03
N PHE A 430 -10.72 -12.64 -18.92
CA PHE A 430 -10.27 -11.41 -19.55
C PHE A 430 -9.91 -10.35 -18.50
N ARG A 431 -10.78 -10.19 -17.49
CA ARG A 431 -10.57 -9.24 -16.40
C ARG A 431 -9.44 -9.67 -15.47
N ALA A 432 -9.30 -10.96 -15.17
CA ALA A 432 -8.19 -11.49 -14.38
C ALA A 432 -6.85 -11.15 -15.05
N VAL A 433 -6.72 -11.42 -16.35
CA VAL A 433 -5.55 -11.05 -17.16
C VAL A 433 -5.35 -9.53 -17.20
N ALA A 434 -6.42 -8.75 -17.35
CA ALA A 434 -6.35 -7.29 -17.35
C ALA A 434 -5.77 -6.74 -16.03
N ILE A 435 -6.13 -7.34 -14.90
CA ILE A 435 -5.57 -6.97 -13.59
C ILE A 435 -4.23 -7.64 -13.28
N GLY A 436 -3.64 -8.36 -14.25
CA GLY A 436 -2.28 -8.89 -14.17
C GLY A 436 -2.15 -10.34 -13.69
N ALA A 437 -3.24 -11.09 -13.61
CA ALA A 437 -3.20 -12.51 -13.30
C ALA A 437 -2.53 -13.31 -14.43
N THR A 438 -1.71 -14.28 -14.05
CA THR A 438 -1.32 -15.39 -14.92
C THR A 438 -2.43 -16.44 -14.92
N VAL A 439 -2.95 -16.77 -16.10
CA VAL A 439 -4.11 -17.65 -16.27
C VAL A 439 -3.76 -18.83 -17.16
N VAL A 440 -4.09 -20.03 -16.68
CA VAL A 440 -3.97 -21.27 -17.46
C VAL A 440 -5.36 -21.87 -17.61
N VAL A 441 -5.81 -21.99 -18.85
CA VAL A 441 -7.07 -22.66 -19.19
C VAL A 441 -6.77 -24.09 -19.58
N VAL A 442 -7.34 -25.04 -18.85
CA VAL A 442 -7.29 -26.47 -19.15
C VAL A 442 -8.62 -26.90 -19.75
N THR A 443 -8.61 -27.26 -21.02
CA THR A 443 -9.82 -27.52 -21.79
C THR A 443 -9.55 -28.55 -22.91
N ASP A 444 -10.58 -29.29 -23.31
CA ASP A 444 -10.60 -30.12 -24.52
C ASP A 444 -11.17 -29.35 -25.73
N ARG A 445 -11.93 -28.28 -25.49
CA ARG A 445 -12.57 -27.43 -26.49
C ARG A 445 -11.76 -26.18 -26.83
N HIS A 446 -10.49 -26.35 -27.20
CA HIS A 446 -9.56 -25.26 -27.56
C HIS A 446 -10.14 -24.21 -28.54
N HIS A 447 -11.00 -24.65 -29.47
CA HIS A 447 -11.63 -23.76 -30.45
C HIS A 447 -12.51 -22.69 -29.80
N ALA A 448 -13.14 -22.98 -28.65
CA ALA A 448 -14.00 -22.04 -27.92
C ALA A 448 -13.19 -20.91 -27.27
N TRP A 449 -11.92 -21.17 -26.93
CA TRP A 449 -11.02 -20.23 -26.27
C TRP A 449 -10.10 -19.46 -27.24
N ARG A 450 -10.01 -19.90 -28.50
CA ARG A 450 -9.07 -19.37 -29.50
C ARG A 450 -9.19 -17.86 -29.68
N HIS A 451 -10.41 -17.34 -29.71
CA HIS A 451 -10.65 -15.91 -29.90
C HIS A 451 -10.14 -15.08 -28.72
N LEU A 452 -10.40 -15.54 -27.50
CA LEU A 452 -9.92 -14.89 -26.28
C LEU A 452 -8.39 -14.94 -26.20
N ALA A 453 -7.80 -16.10 -26.47
CA ALA A 453 -6.34 -16.28 -26.48
C ALA A 453 -5.66 -15.36 -27.51
N ALA A 454 -6.20 -15.25 -28.72
CA ALA A 454 -5.69 -14.34 -29.74
C ALA A 454 -5.81 -12.86 -29.31
N SER A 455 -6.90 -12.50 -28.64
CA SER A 455 -7.15 -11.13 -28.16
C SER A 455 -6.24 -10.72 -27.00
N LEU A 456 -5.63 -11.68 -26.31
CA LEU A 456 -4.75 -11.49 -25.15
C LEU A 456 -3.30 -11.91 -25.43
N ALA A 457 -2.95 -12.20 -26.68
CA ALA A 457 -1.62 -12.70 -27.04
C ALA A 457 -0.48 -11.72 -26.70
N ASP A 458 -0.77 -10.42 -26.65
CA ASP A 458 0.16 -9.34 -26.26
C ASP A 458 0.54 -9.37 -24.77
N SER A 459 -0.29 -9.99 -23.93
CA SER A 459 -0.10 -10.01 -22.49
C SER A 459 0.97 -10.99 -22.02
N GLY A 460 1.15 -12.10 -22.73
CA GLY A 460 1.97 -13.25 -22.32
C GLY A 460 1.48 -13.97 -21.06
N THR A 461 0.27 -13.67 -20.57
CA THR A 461 -0.24 -14.14 -19.27
C THR A 461 -1.42 -15.10 -19.39
N LEU A 462 -1.87 -15.45 -20.60
CA LEU A 462 -2.89 -16.46 -20.83
C LEU A 462 -2.33 -17.63 -21.65
N SER A 463 -2.44 -18.84 -21.11
CA SER A 463 -2.11 -20.09 -21.80
C SER A 463 -3.33 -20.99 -21.86
N VAL A 464 -3.57 -21.63 -23.01
CA VAL A 464 -4.65 -22.62 -23.20
C VAL A 464 -4.01 -23.98 -23.49
N VAL A 465 -4.17 -24.93 -22.58
CA VAL A 465 -3.50 -26.22 -22.61
C VAL A 465 -4.49 -27.37 -22.58
N ALA A 466 -4.08 -28.51 -23.14
CA ALA A 466 -4.83 -29.75 -23.05
C ALA A 466 -4.73 -30.34 -21.64
N VAL A 467 -5.70 -31.18 -21.26
CA VAL A 467 -5.76 -31.83 -19.94
C VAL A 467 -4.46 -32.57 -19.60
N GLU A 468 -3.89 -33.27 -20.58
CA GLU A 468 -2.67 -34.07 -20.44
C GLU A 468 -1.42 -33.22 -20.18
N SER A 469 -1.44 -31.94 -20.58
CA SER A 469 -0.33 -30.99 -20.44
C SER A 469 -0.49 -30.06 -19.24
N SER A 470 -1.44 -30.32 -18.35
CA SER A 470 -1.78 -29.44 -17.22
C SER A 470 -0.75 -29.45 -16.08
N GLN A 471 0.13 -30.44 -16.01
CA GLN A 471 1.12 -30.56 -14.93
C GLN A 471 2.23 -29.50 -15.05
N GLY A 472 2.70 -28.98 -13.91
CA GLY A 472 3.89 -28.13 -13.83
C GLY A 472 3.70 -26.66 -14.23
N HIS A 473 2.47 -26.22 -14.50
CA HIS A 473 2.18 -24.81 -14.73
C HIS A 473 1.94 -24.09 -13.40
N ASP A 474 2.70 -23.02 -13.17
CA ASP A 474 2.45 -22.06 -12.09
C ASP A 474 1.54 -20.95 -12.63
N ALA A 475 0.41 -20.71 -11.96
CA ALA A 475 -0.59 -19.75 -12.40
C ALA A 475 -1.39 -19.22 -11.22
N ASP A 476 -1.72 -17.92 -11.25
CA ASP A 476 -2.59 -17.31 -10.26
C ASP A 476 -4.01 -17.89 -10.32
N LEU A 477 -4.49 -18.18 -11.54
CA LEU A 477 -5.81 -18.73 -11.82
C LEU A 477 -5.75 -19.88 -12.83
N MET A 478 -6.22 -21.05 -12.44
CA MET A 478 -6.34 -22.21 -13.31
C MET A 478 -7.81 -22.49 -13.62
N VAL A 479 -8.19 -22.40 -14.89
CA VAL A 479 -9.58 -22.61 -15.34
C VAL A 479 -9.73 -24.05 -15.81
N ALA A 480 -10.44 -24.86 -15.03
CA ALA A 480 -10.85 -26.21 -15.38
C ALA A 480 -12.17 -26.17 -16.17
N ASP A 481 -12.06 -26.11 -17.49
CA ASP A 481 -13.20 -26.05 -18.41
C ASP A 481 -13.58 -27.42 -18.96
N HIS A 482 -13.57 -28.44 -18.10
CA HIS A 482 -14.07 -29.78 -18.39
C HIS A 482 -14.33 -30.54 -17.06
N PRO A 483 -15.46 -31.27 -16.91
CA PRO A 483 -15.85 -31.88 -15.62
C PRO A 483 -14.88 -32.93 -15.07
N SER A 484 -14.10 -33.58 -15.94
CA SER A 484 -13.09 -34.57 -15.52
C SER A 484 -11.77 -33.95 -15.07
N VAL A 485 -11.59 -32.63 -15.22
CA VAL A 485 -10.33 -31.94 -14.92
C VAL A 485 -10.33 -31.51 -13.46
N ARG A 486 -9.45 -32.15 -12.69
CA ARG A 486 -9.14 -31.76 -11.30
C ARG A 486 -7.69 -31.33 -11.23
N PRO A 487 -7.38 -30.08 -11.58
CA PRO A 487 -6.02 -29.63 -11.45
C PRO A 487 -5.68 -29.49 -9.97
N VAL A 488 -4.46 -29.88 -9.61
CA VAL A 488 -3.90 -29.61 -8.29
C VAL A 488 -2.99 -28.40 -8.47
N PRO A 489 -3.43 -27.19 -8.11
CA PRO A 489 -2.62 -26.00 -8.29
C PRO A 489 -1.39 -26.09 -7.39
N THR A 490 -0.22 -25.74 -7.92
CA THR A 490 1.03 -25.56 -7.18
C THR A 490 1.06 -24.16 -6.56
N GLY A 491 0.04 -23.82 -5.78
CA GLY A 491 -0.29 -22.42 -5.44
C GLY A 491 -1.20 -21.79 -6.51
N GLY A 492 -2.17 -20.99 -6.09
CA GLY A 492 -3.16 -20.37 -6.97
C GLY A 492 -4.58 -20.92 -6.82
N THR A 493 -5.51 -20.31 -7.54
CA THR A 493 -6.96 -20.57 -7.44
C THR A 493 -7.44 -21.44 -8.61
N VAL A 494 -8.30 -22.43 -8.34
CA VAL A 494 -8.95 -23.21 -9.41
C VAL A 494 -10.36 -22.70 -9.67
N LEU A 495 -10.67 -22.33 -10.91
CA LEU A 495 -12.03 -22.05 -11.37
C LEU A 495 -12.57 -23.25 -12.13
N HIS A 496 -13.60 -23.88 -11.58
CA HIS A 496 -14.34 -24.97 -12.22
C HIS A 496 -15.52 -24.40 -13.00
N VAL A 497 -15.55 -24.67 -14.30
CA VAL A 497 -16.71 -24.39 -15.14
C VAL A 497 -17.62 -25.62 -15.04
N ASP A 498 -18.68 -25.52 -14.24
CA ASP A 498 -19.59 -26.64 -13.95
C ASP A 498 -20.94 -26.42 -14.63
N THR A 499 -21.46 -27.46 -15.27
CA THR A 499 -22.83 -27.46 -15.80
C THR A 499 -23.81 -28.20 -14.89
N ASP A 500 -23.32 -28.92 -13.87
CA ASP A 500 -24.13 -29.82 -13.05
C ASP A 500 -24.27 -29.34 -11.60
N ARG A 501 -25.46 -29.55 -11.02
CA ARG A 501 -25.86 -28.92 -9.74
C ARG A 501 -25.42 -29.75 -8.53
N ARG A 502 -24.13 -30.03 -8.40
CA ARG A 502 -23.59 -30.66 -7.18
C ARG A 502 -23.12 -29.59 -6.21
N SER A 503 -23.82 -29.46 -5.09
CA SER A 503 -23.36 -28.66 -3.95
C SER A 503 -22.02 -29.21 -3.46
N GLY A 504 -21.02 -28.35 -3.41
CA GLY A 504 -19.70 -28.70 -2.88
C GLY A 504 -19.01 -27.48 -2.30
N ASP A 505 -18.06 -27.72 -1.42
CA ASP A 505 -17.24 -26.79 -0.61
C ASP A 505 -16.36 -25.85 -1.46
N ALA A 506 -16.96 -25.12 -2.40
CA ALA A 506 -16.29 -24.07 -3.16
C ALA A 506 -16.25 -22.80 -2.33
N ASP A 507 -15.15 -22.06 -2.46
CA ASP A 507 -14.99 -20.80 -1.74
C ASP A 507 -15.94 -19.73 -2.32
N ILE A 508 -16.03 -19.66 -3.65
CA ILE A 508 -16.92 -18.75 -4.37
C ILE A 508 -17.79 -19.55 -5.33
N GLU A 509 -19.09 -19.31 -5.31
CA GLU A 509 -20.02 -19.82 -6.31
C GLU A 509 -20.62 -18.67 -7.12
N ILE A 510 -20.54 -18.75 -8.44
CA ILE A 510 -21.13 -17.77 -9.37
C ILE A 510 -22.17 -18.52 -10.20
N ASP A 511 -23.42 -18.09 -10.08
CA ASP A 511 -24.57 -18.78 -10.66
C ASP A 511 -25.36 -17.84 -11.56
N GLN A 512 -25.45 -18.17 -12.83
CA GLN A 512 -26.28 -17.48 -13.81
C GLN A 512 -27.55 -18.32 -14.05
N ALA A 513 -28.71 -17.74 -13.80
CA ALA A 513 -29.99 -18.42 -13.99
C ALA A 513 -30.10 -18.96 -15.44
N ASP A 514 -30.45 -20.24 -15.57
CA ASP A 514 -30.55 -20.97 -16.85
C ASP A 514 -29.29 -20.85 -17.76
N SER A 515 -28.14 -20.52 -17.18
CA SER A 515 -26.88 -20.25 -17.90
C SER A 515 -27.05 -19.21 -19.02
N SER A 516 -27.91 -18.21 -18.82
CA SER A 516 -28.22 -17.20 -19.82
C SER A 516 -28.68 -15.87 -19.19
N GLY A 517 -28.54 -14.75 -19.91
CA GLY A 517 -28.98 -13.43 -19.44
C GLY A 517 -27.86 -12.59 -18.82
N ASP A 518 -28.22 -11.47 -18.21
CA ASP A 518 -27.28 -10.53 -17.58
C ASP A 518 -27.33 -10.56 -16.05
N HIS A 519 -28.05 -11.50 -15.44
CA HIS A 519 -28.15 -11.62 -13.99
C HIS A 519 -27.36 -12.81 -13.45
N VAL A 520 -26.57 -12.56 -12.41
CA VAL A 520 -25.82 -13.60 -11.70
C VAL A 520 -26.00 -13.46 -10.19
N VAL A 521 -25.99 -14.57 -9.49
CA VAL A 521 -25.92 -14.62 -8.03
C VAL A 521 -24.52 -15.09 -7.67
N VAL A 522 -23.83 -14.31 -6.85
CA VAL A 522 -22.52 -14.69 -6.32
C VAL A 522 -22.65 -15.01 -4.85
N THR A 523 -22.16 -16.18 -4.44
CA THR A 523 -22.16 -16.66 -3.06
C THR A 523 -20.72 -16.81 -2.57
N VAL A 524 -20.43 -16.23 -1.41
CA VAL A 524 -19.13 -16.34 -0.72
C VAL A 524 -19.41 -16.75 0.72
N GLY A 525 -18.99 -17.96 1.10
CA GLY A 525 -19.37 -18.56 2.38
C GLY A 525 -20.89 -18.61 2.54
N HIS A 526 -21.43 -17.87 3.53
CA HIS A 526 -22.87 -17.82 3.81
C HIS A 526 -23.58 -16.58 3.26
N ARG A 527 -22.87 -15.72 2.52
CA ARG A 527 -23.41 -14.48 1.97
C ARG A 527 -23.62 -14.62 0.47
N SER A 528 -24.74 -14.12 -0.03
CA SER A 528 -25.02 -14.07 -1.47
C SER A 528 -25.42 -12.66 -1.89
N ILE A 529 -25.08 -12.28 -3.12
CA ILE A 529 -25.46 -11.01 -3.73
C ILE A 529 -25.91 -11.24 -5.17
N ALA A 530 -27.05 -10.64 -5.55
CA ALA A 530 -27.52 -10.64 -6.92
C ALA A 530 -26.91 -9.44 -7.66
N LEU A 531 -26.30 -9.72 -8.81
CA LEU A 531 -25.61 -8.75 -9.64
C LEU A 531 -26.18 -8.76 -11.06
N ARG A 532 -26.14 -7.60 -11.69
CA ARG A 532 -26.29 -7.45 -13.13
C ARG A 532 -24.92 -7.28 -13.76
N LEU A 533 -24.60 -8.12 -14.74
CA LEU A 533 -23.36 -8.09 -15.49
C LEU A 533 -23.23 -6.76 -16.24
N VAL A 534 -22.01 -6.24 -16.22
CA VAL A 534 -21.64 -5.07 -17.01
C VAL A 534 -20.58 -5.53 -18.00
N THR A 535 -20.73 -5.19 -19.27
CA THR A 535 -19.73 -5.46 -20.30
C THR A 535 -19.51 -4.21 -21.13
N THR A 536 -18.25 -3.87 -21.40
CA THR A 536 -17.90 -2.81 -22.34
C THR A 536 -17.91 -3.27 -23.80
N ALA A 537 -17.95 -2.32 -24.74
CA ALA A 537 -17.79 -2.61 -26.16
C ALA A 537 -16.42 -3.25 -26.46
N ALA A 538 -15.36 -2.77 -25.81
CA ALA A 538 -14.00 -3.31 -25.98
C ALA A 538 -13.87 -4.75 -25.46
N GLU A 539 -14.50 -5.07 -24.32
CA GLU A 539 -14.60 -6.45 -23.83
C GLU A 539 -15.39 -7.32 -24.81
N THR A 540 -16.55 -6.84 -25.30
CA THR A 540 -17.39 -7.56 -26.27
C THR A 540 -16.62 -7.87 -27.56
N GLU A 541 -15.78 -6.96 -28.02
CA GLU A 541 -14.93 -7.19 -29.19
C GLU A 541 -13.89 -8.29 -28.94
N ALA A 542 -13.37 -8.41 -27.72
CA ALA A 542 -12.36 -9.42 -27.35
C ALA A 542 -12.95 -10.79 -27.01
N ILE A 543 -14.13 -10.85 -26.38
CA ILE A 543 -14.71 -12.09 -25.85
C ILE A 543 -15.93 -12.60 -26.63
N GLY A 544 -16.48 -11.79 -27.53
CA GLY A 544 -17.70 -12.08 -28.28
C GLY A 544 -18.96 -11.50 -27.63
N ARG A 545 -20.13 -12.09 -27.94
CA ARG A 545 -21.45 -11.64 -27.44
C ARG A 545 -22.16 -12.75 -26.63
N PRO A 546 -22.95 -12.39 -25.61
CA PRO A 546 -23.77 -13.34 -24.85
C PRO A 546 -24.88 -13.91 -25.72
N ARG A 547 -25.34 -15.14 -25.41
CA ARG A 547 -26.32 -15.86 -26.25
C ARG A 547 -27.71 -15.22 -26.30
N THR A 548 -28.07 -14.39 -25.31
CA THR A 548 -29.44 -13.87 -25.11
C THR A 548 -29.77 -12.56 -25.82
N THR A 549 -28.83 -11.91 -26.51
CA THR A 549 -29.13 -10.63 -27.21
C THR A 549 -29.91 -10.78 -28.52
N ILE A 550 -30.28 -12.00 -28.93
CA ILE A 550 -30.99 -12.24 -30.20
C ILE A 550 -32.51 -12.01 -30.11
N ARG A 551 -33.13 -12.03 -28.91
CA ARG A 551 -34.61 -12.06 -28.81
C ARG A 551 -35.33 -10.70 -28.82
N GLN A 552 -34.63 -9.57 -28.70
CA GLN A 552 -35.27 -8.24 -28.65
C GLN A 552 -35.42 -7.53 -30.00
N ARG A 553 -35.01 -8.12 -31.13
CA ARG A 553 -35.13 -7.49 -32.46
C ARG A 553 -36.33 -7.96 -33.30
N SER A 554 -37.20 -8.84 -32.82
CA SER A 554 -38.34 -9.38 -33.62
C SER A 554 -39.73 -8.88 -33.21
N LEU A 555 -39.84 -7.82 -32.42
CA LEU A 555 -41.13 -7.16 -32.17
C LEU A 555 -41.08 -5.75 -32.77
N ALA A 556 -41.17 -5.69 -34.09
CA ALA A 556 -41.70 -4.52 -34.78
C ALA A 556 -43.25 -4.64 -34.73
N PRO A 557 -43.99 -3.59 -34.37
CA PRO A 557 -45.44 -3.61 -34.44
C PRO A 557 -45.87 -3.53 -35.91
N GLY A 558 -46.64 -4.52 -36.34
CA GLY A 558 -47.47 -4.44 -37.55
C GLY A 558 -48.78 -3.73 -37.27
#